data_AF-A0A212CGC3-F1
#
_entry.id   AF-A0A212CGC3-F1
#
_cell.length_a   1.000
_cell.length_b   1.000
_cell.length_c   1.000
_cell.angle_alpha   90.00
_cell.angle_beta   90.00
_cell.angle_gamma   90.00
#
_symmetry.space_group_name_H-M   'P 1'
#
loop_
_entity.id
_entity.type
_entity.pdbx_description
1 polymer ?
#
loop_
_entity_poly.entity_id
_entity_poly.type
_entity_poly.pdbx_seq_one_letter_code
_entity_poly.pdbx_strand_id
1 'polypeptide(L)'
;MASSSCLWLWALAFLLGSCTSLALEHLDPPAPLPLVIWHGMGDSCCNPLSMGAIKKMVEKKIPGIHVLSLEIGKTLVEGVNESYKKNLMALKKFVMVKFLNDSIVDPVDSEGHASGTLTSVLGHLYFLFSHSLVQAEYWHDPIREDIYRNHSIFLADINQERGVNESYKKNLMALKKFVMVKFLNDSIVDPVDSEWFGFYRSGQAKETIPLQESTLYTQDRLGLKAMDKAGQLVFLALEGDHLQLSEEWFYAHIIPFLE
;
A
#
# COMPACT_ATOMS: atom_id res chain seq x y z
N MET A 1 -19.12 -23.05 -90.84
CA MET A 1 -17.93 -23.56 -90.11
C MET A 1 -17.73 -22.68 -88.89
N ALA A 2 -17.71 -23.29 -87.71
CA ALA A 2 -17.58 -22.62 -86.42
C ALA A 2 -16.12 -22.30 -86.06
N SER A 3 -15.90 -21.22 -85.31
CA SER A 3 -15.04 -21.20 -84.09
C SER A 3 -15.14 -19.80 -83.45
N SER A 4 -15.78 -19.65 -82.28
CA SER A 4 -15.20 -19.76 -80.93
C SER A 4 -14.16 -18.68 -80.59
N SER A 5 -14.39 -18.05 -79.42
CA SER A 5 -13.43 -17.32 -78.57
C SER A 5 -13.42 -15.78 -78.66
N CYS A 6 -14.39 -15.10 -78.06
CA CYS A 6 -14.16 -13.77 -77.47
C CYS A 6 -15.29 -13.39 -76.48
N LEU A 7 -15.43 -14.14 -75.38
CA LEU A 7 -16.45 -13.90 -74.34
C LEU A 7 -15.85 -13.74 -72.93
N TRP A 8 -14.62 -13.25 -72.84
CA TRP A 8 -14.00 -12.91 -71.58
C TRP A 8 -13.24 -11.62 -71.79
N LEU A 9 -13.77 -10.47 -71.35
CA LEU A 9 -12.96 -9.29 -70.97
C LEU A 9 -13.72 -8.05 -70.47
N TRP A 10 -15.03 -8.06 -70.28
CA TRP A 10 -15.75 -6.87 -69.76
C TRP A 10 -16.65 -7.17 -68.56
N ALA A 11 -16.13 -7.92 -67.59
CA ALA A 11 -16.73 -8.06 -66.27
C ALA A 11 -15.69 -7.74 -65.18
N LEU A 12 -15.10 -6.54 -65.22
CA LEU A 12 -14.27 -6.06 -64.11
C LEU A 12 -14.14 -4.54 -64.09
N ALA A 13 -15.27 -3.84 -64.12
CA ALA A 13 -15.32 -2.38 -63.96
C ALA A 13 -16.46 -1.93 -63.03
N PHE A 14 -16.65 -2.65 -61.91
CA PHE A 14 -17.58 -2.24 -60.85
C PHE A 14 -17.08 -2.63 -59.43
N LEU A 15 -15.80 -2.43 -59.15
CA LEU A 15 -15.25 -2.58 -57.78
C LEU A 15 -14.24 -1.48 -57.44
N LEU A 16 -14.57 -0.22 -57.77
CA LEU A 16 -13.89 0.96 -57.22
C LEU A 16 -14.95 1.89 -56.64
N GLY A 17 -15.40 1.57 -55.43
CA GLY A 17 -16.46 2.33 -54.77
C GLY A 17 -16.86 1.85 -53.38
N SER A 18 -16.02 1.06 -52.70
CA SER A 18 -16.16 0.86 -51.25
C SER A 18 -15.04 1.64 -50.58
N CYS A 19 -15.38 2.85 -50.11
CA CYS A 19 -14.63 3.48 -49.03
C CYS A 19 -14.76 2.55 -47.81
N THR A 20 -13.88 1.56 -47.71
CA THR A 20 -13.54 1.02 -46.41
C THR A 20 -12.77 2.14 -45.72
N SER A 21 -13.47 2.98 -44.95
CA SER A 21 -12.82 3.70 -43.87
C SER A 21 -12.03 2.67 -43.10
N LEU A 22 -10.70 2.73 -43.19
CA LEU A 22 -9.87 2.18 -42.13
C LEU A 22 -10.38 2.88 -40.86
N ALA A 23 -11.23 2.20 -40.11
CA ALA A 23 -11.42 2.53 -38.72
C ALA A 23 -10.01 2.39 -38.14
N LEU A 24 -9.36 3.53 -37.91
CA LEU A 24 -8.21 3.60 -37.03
C LEU A 24 -8.73 3.00 -35.72
N GLU A 25 -8.43 1.73 -35.45
CA GLU A 25 -8.60 1.19 -34.12
C GLU A 25 -7.75 2.09 -33.23
N HIS A 26 -8.42 3.04 -32.59
CA HIS A 26 -7.87 3.76 -31.47
C HIS A 26 -7.67 2.67 -30.42
N LEU A 27 -6.48 2.09 -30.38
CA LEU A 27 -6.04 1.28 -29.27
C LEU A 27 -6.06 2.24 -28.08
N ASP A 28 -7.18 2.24 -27.35
CA ASP A 28 -7.29 2.97 -26.10
C ASP A 28 -6.05 2.61 -25.28
N PRO A 29 -5.31 3.61 -24.77
CA PRO A 29 -4.16 3.32 -23.93
C PRO A 29 -4.61 2.41 -22.77
N PRO A 30 -3.78 1.44 -22.36
CA PRO A 30 -4.14 0.53 -21.28
C PRO A 30 -4.59 1.33 -20.07
N ALA A 31 -5.72 0.93 -19.48
CA ALA A 31 -6.31 1.65 -18.37
C ALA A 31 -5.29 1.79 -17.22
N PRO A 32 -5.14 3.00 -16.64
CA PRO A 32 -4.15 3.25 -15.60
C PRO A 32 -4.40 2.38 -14.37
N LEU A 33 -3.30 1.96 -13.72
CA LEU A 33 -3.36 1.11 -12.53
C LEU A 33 -4.13 1.83 -11.40
N PRO A 34 -5.17 1.22 -10.79
CA PRO A 34 -5.87 1.84 -9.68
C PRO A 34 -4.92 2.04 -8.50
N LEU A 35 -4.98 3.22 -7.89
CA LEU A 35 -4.17 3.59 -6.73
C LEU A 35 -5.02 3.58 -5.47
N VAL A 36 -4.56 2.87 -4.46
CA VAL A 36 -5.13 2.96 -3.11
C VAL A 36 -4.17 3.74 -2.24
N ILE A 37 -4.66 4.81 -1.63
CA ILE A 37 -3.91 5.63 -0.70
C ILE A 37 -4.50 5.41 0.69
N TRP A 38 -3.63 5.17 1.65
CA TRP A 38 -4.00 5.11 3.05
C TRP A 38 -3.20 6.14 3.83
N HIS A 39 -3.91 6.95 4.61
CA HIS A 39 -3.26 7.89 5.50
C HIS A 39 -2.84 7.23 6.80
N GLY A 40 -1.75 7.73 7.37
CA GLY A 40 -1.37 7.43 8.73
C GLY A 40 -2.33 8.04 9.75
N MET A 41 -2.06 7.74 11.00
CA MET A 41 -2.72 8.35 12.14
C MET A 41 -2.43 9.86 12.23
N GLY A 42 -3.42 10.64 12.69
CA GLY A 42 -3.29 12.10 12.74
C GLY A 42 -3.65 12.80 11.44
N ASP A 43 -4.01 12.03 10.41
CA ASP A 43 -4.39 12.54 9.10
C ASP A 43 -5.77 11.99 8.68
N SER A 44 -6.26 12.43 7.53
CA SER A 44 -7.53 12.00 6.93
C SER A 44 -7.36 11.84 5.42
N CYS A 45 -8.14 10.93 4.82
CA CYS A 45 -8.19 10.66 3.36
C CYS A 45 -8.18 11.92 2.50
N CYS A 46 -8.80 12.96 3.04
CA CYS A 46 -9.33 14.08 2.32
C CYS A 46 -8.76 15.40 2.86
N ASN A 47 -7.70 15.32 3.69
CA ASN A 47 -6.97 16.48 4.17
C ASN A 47 -6.32 17.22 2.98
N PRO A 48 -6.68 18.49 2.72
CA PRO A 48 -6.21 19.23 1.55
C PRO A 48 -4.71 19.53 1.57
N LEU A 49 -4.04 19.39 2.73
CA LEU A 49 -2.60 19.60 2.87
C LEU A 49 -1.77 18.30 2.83
N SER A 50 -2.43 17.13 2.83
CA SER A 50 -1.77 15.82 2.87
C SER A 50 -2.38 14.87 1.82
N MET A 51 -3.05 13.78 2.21
CA MET A 51 -3.55 12.77 1.26
C MET A 51 -4.53 13.33 0.22
N GLY A 52 -5.29 14.37 0.57
CA GLY A 52 -6.15 15.07 -0.39
C GLY A 52 -5.36 15.82 -1.46
N ALA A 53 -4.19 16.39 -1.10
CA ALA A 53 -3.27 16.98 -2.06
C ALA A 53 -2.66 15.91 -2.97
N ILE A 54 -2.17 14.80 -2.38
CA ILE A 54 -1.58 13.68 -3.13
C ILE A 54 -2.57 13.10 -4.13
N LYS A 55 -3.81 12.83 -3.70
CA LYS A 55 -4.88 12.35 -4.58
C LYS A 55 -5.07 13.29 -5.78
N LYS A 56 -5.18 14.59 -5.55
CA LYS A 56 -5.33 15.60 -6.61
C LYS A 56 -4.12 15.63 -7.55
N MET A 57 -2.91 15.53 -7.01
CA MET A 57 -1.70 15.49 -7.83
C MET A 57 -1.69 14.29 -8.78
N VAL A 58 -2.10 13.11 -8.30
CA VAL A 58 -2.18 11.88 -9.11
C VAL A 58 -3.27 11.99 -10.17
N GLU A 59 -4.50 12.37 -9.80
CA GLU A 59 -5.62 12.51 -10.73
C GLU A 59 -5.35 13.56 -11.82
N LYS A 60 -4.62 14.63 -11.50
CA LYS A 60 -4.20 15.67 -12.45
C LYS A 60 -3.17 15.14 -13.46
N LYS A 61 -2.30 14.20 -13.05
CA LYS A 61 -1.18 13.73 -13.87
C LYS A 61 -1.49 12.48 -14.69
N ILE A 62 -2.38 11.61 -14.19
CA ILE A 62 -2.76 10.36 -14.85
C ILE A 62 -4.27 10.40 -15.14
N PRO A 63 -4.70 10.93 -16.30
CA PRO A 63 -6.12 10.99 -16.65
C PRO A 63 -6.76 9.59 -16.67
N GLY A 64 -7.90 9.44 -16.00
CA GLY A 64 -8.63 8.17 -15.95
C GLY A 64 -8.21 7.21 -14.83
N ILE A 65 -7.22 7.55 -14.01
CA ILE A 65 -6.84 6.75 -12.84
C ILE A 65 -7.93 6.74 -11.77
N HIS A 66 -8.19 5.56 -11.19
CA HIS A 66 -9.04 5.44 -10.03
C HIS A 66 -8.18 5.56 -8.75
N VAL A 67 -8.37 6.64 -7.99
CA VAL A 67 -7.68 6.84 -6.70
C VAL A 67 -8.65 6.68 -5.52
N LEU A 68 -8.54 5.56 -4.82
CA LEU A 68 -9.23 5.29 -3.57
C LEU A 68 -8.39 5.77 -2.40
N SER A 69 -8.71 6.95 -1.85
CA SER A 69 -8.18 7.40 -0.56
C SER A 69 -9.09 6.89 0.55
N LEU A 70 -8.56 6.04 1.43
CA LEU A 70 -9.37 5.32 2.42
C LEU A 70 -9.91 6.28 3.49
N GLU A 71 -11.19 6.62 3.38
CA GLU A 71 -11.89 7.45 4.36
C GLU A 71 -12.28 6.65 5.61
N ILE A 72 -11.81 7.14 6.75
CA ILE A 72 -12.19 6.68 8.09
C ILE A 72 -13.01 7.83 8.70
N GLY A 73 -14.21 7.56 9.24
CA GLY A 73 -15.11 8.61 9.76
C GLY A 73 -16.00 9.24 8.67
N LYS A 74 -16.88 10.18 9.05
CA LYS A 74 -17.77 10.90 8.10
C LYS A 74 -17.31 12.33 7.80
N THR A 75 -16.35 12.84 8.56
CA THR A 75 -15.80 14.19 8.44
C THR A 75 -14.29 14.16 8.63
N LEU A 76 -13.58 15.23 8.24
CA LEU A 76 -12.14 15.35 8.45
C LEU A 76 -11.74 15.17 9.91
N VAL A 77 -12.43 15.85 10.83
CA VAL A 77 -12.14 15.82 12.27
C VAL A 77 -12.45 14.45 12.86
N GLU A 78 -13.57 13.84 12.46
CA GLU A 78 -13.87 12.47 12.86
C GLU A 78 -12.82 11.51 12.32
N GLY A 79 -12.39 11.65 11.07
CA GLY A 79 -11.39 10.77 10.50
C GLY A 79 -10.04 10.83 11.18
N VAL A 80 -9.61 12.04 11.54
CA VAL A 80 -8.43 12.23 12.40
C VAL A 80 -8.66 11.54 13.74
N ASN A 81 -9.73 11.85 14.47
CA ASN A 81 -9.98 11.26 15.80
C ASN A 81 -10.14 9.73 15.76
N GLU A 82 -10.81 9.19 14.76
CA GLU A 82 -10.98 7.75 14.57
C GLU A 82 -9.65 7.07 14.19
N SER A 83 -8.76 7.76 13.48
CA SER A 83 -7.40 7.26 13.21
C SER A 83 -6.57 7.09 14.50
N TYR A 84 -6.88 7.83 15.58
CA TYR A 84 -6.24 7.61 16.89
C TYR A 84 -6.86 6.42 17.64
N LYS A 85 -8.16 6.21 17.49
CA LYS A 85 -8.96 5.33 18.37
C LYS A 85 -9.20 3.92 17.83
N LYS A 86 -9.17 3.70 16.52
CA LYS A 86 -9.49 2.40 15.91
C LYS A 86 -8.28 1.51 15.79
N ASN A 87 -8.27 0.37 16.48
CA ASN A 87 -7.26 -0.67 16.35
C ASN A 87 -6.88 -1.00 14.88
N LEU A 88 -5.60 -1.18 14.54
CA LEU A 88 -5.15 -1.48 13.17
C LEU A 88 -5.69 -2.80 12.64
N MET A 89 -6.02 -3.78 13.49
CA MET A 89 -6.74 -4.98 13.06
C MET A 89 -8.18 -4.64 12.64
N ALA A 90 -8.86 -3.77 13.38
CA ALA A 90 -10.18 -3.28 13.00
C ALA A 90 -10.11 -2.41 11.74
N LEU A 91 -9.01 -1.65 11.58
CA LEU A 91 -8.72 -0.86 10.39
C LEU A 91 -8.42 -1.76 9.19
N LYS A 92 -7.58 -2.79 9.32
CA LYS A 92 -7.34 -3.83 8.30
C LYS A 92 -8.63 -4.50 7.87
N LYS A 93 -9.49 -4.87 8.83
CA LYS A 93 -10.81 -5.45 8.54
C LYS A 93 -11.72 -4.45 7.84
N PHE A 94 -11.73 -3.19 8.26
CA PHE A 94 -12.51 -2.12 7.62
C PHE A 94 -12.05 -1.86 6.18
N VAL A 95 -10.74 -1.78 5.97
CA VAL A 95 -10.12 -1.63 4.65
C VAL A 95 -10.49 -2.82 3.78
N MET A 96 -10.32 -4.06 4.27
CA MET A 96 -10.70 -5.27 3.54
C MET A 96 -12.21 -5.33 3.24
N VAL A 97 -13.09 -4.95 4.16
CA VAL A 97 -14.53 -4.88 3.93
C VAL A 97 -14.88 -3.80 2.89
N LYS A 98 -14.24 -2.64 2.93
CA LYS A 98 -14.44 -1.59 1.91
C LYS A 98 -13.97 -2.05 0.53
N PHE A 99 -12.86 -2.78 0.47
CA PHE A 99 -12.39 -3.45 -0.74
C PHE A 99 -13.38 -4.51 -1.27
N LEU A 100 -13.93 -5.35 -0.39
CA LEU A 100 -14.90 -6.39 -0.77
C LEU A 100 -16.25 -5.82 -1.24
N ASN A 101 -16.64 -4.65 -0.72
CA ASN A 101 -17.89 -4.02 -1.07
C ASN A 101 -17.84 -3.28 -2.42
N ASP A 102 -16.65 -2.86 -2.87
CA ASP A 102 -16.49 -2.05 -4.08
C ASP A 102 -16.11 -2.86 -5.35
N SER A 103 -15.79 -4.17 -5.30
CA SER A 103 -15.81 -5.11 -6.45
C SER A 103 -15.62 -6.62 -6.09
N ILE A 104 -16.61 -7.45 -6.44
CA ILE A 104 -16.62 -8.91 -6.82
C ILE A 104 -15.61 -9.84 -6.11
N VAL A 105 -16.00 -10.50 -4.99
CA VAL A 105 -15.65 -11.90 -4.63
C VAL A 105 -16.70 -12.44 -3.65
N ASP A 106 -17.26 -13.63 -3.90
CA ASP A 106 -18.21 -14.30 -3.00
C ASP A 106 -17.56 -14.70 -1.65
N PRO A 107 -18.26 -14.53 -0.51
CA PRO A 107 -17.78 -14.96 0.79
C PRO A 107 -17.93 -16.48 0.97
N VAL A 108 -16.85 -17.12 1.44
CA VAL A 108 -16.82 -18.51 1.92
C VAL A 108 -16.88 -18.48 3.47
N ASP A 109 -17.87 -19.17 4.04
CA ASP A 109 -17.92 -19.53 5.48
C ASP A 109 -16.97 -20.73 5.75
N SER A 110 -16.71 -21.28 6.93
CA SER A 110 -17.22 -21.29 8.30
C SER A 110 -16.01 -21.79 9.14
N GLU A 111 -15.82 -21.49 10.41
CA GLU A 111 -16.59 -22.00 11.54
C GLU A 111 -16.10 -21.19 12.76
N GLY A 112 -17.01 -20.48 13.41
CA GLY A 112 -16.77 -20.03 14.77
C GLY A 112 -16.98 -21.22 15.70
N HIS A 113 -16.18 -21.32 16.77
CA HIS A 113 -16.62 -21.85 18.05
C HIS A 113 -15.78 -21.21 19.17
N ALA A 114 -16.48 -20.76 20.21
CA ALA A 114 -15.90 -20.20 21.43
C ALA A 114 -16.17 -21.16 22.60
N SER A 115 -15.22 -21.28 23.53
CA SER A 115 -15.50 -21.73 24.91
C SER A 115 -14.32 -21.44 25.84
N GLY A 116 -14.60 -20.91 27.04
CA GLY A 116 -13.66 -20.94 28.17
C GLY A 116 -13.58 -19.68 29.03
N THR A 117 -14.61 -19.43 29.84
CA THR A 117 -14.64 -18.37 30.87
C THR A 117 -13.87 -18.80 32.13
N LEU A 118 -13.12 -17.87 32.75
CA LEU A 118 -12.79 -17.73 34.20
C LEU A 118 -11.32 -17.38 34.50
N THR A 119 -10.82 -16.30 33.91
CA THR A 119 -9.68 -15.51 34.48
C THR A 119 -9.86 -14.01 34.21
N SER A 120 -11.12 -13.59 34.11
CA SER A 120 -11.56 -12.42 33.34
C SER A 120 -11.41 -11.08 34.08
N VAL A 121 -11.55 -10.99 35.39
CA VAL A 121 -11.92 -9.68 35.97
C VAL A 121 -10.75 -8.71 36.21
N LEU A 122 -9.50 -9.19 36.34
CA LEU A 122 -8.34 -8.32 36.54
C LEU A 122 -7.52 -8.05 35.26
N GLY A 123 -7.58 -8.95 34.28
CA GLY A 123 -6.98 -8.74 32.95
C GLY A 123 -7.77 -7.74 32.09
N HIS A 124 -9.10 -7.69 32.22
CA HIS A 124 -9.94 -6.82 31.40
C HIS A 124 -9.66 -5.32 31.58
N LEU A 125 -9.21 -4.86 32.75
CA LEU A 125 -8.99 -3.42 32.95
C LEU A 125 -7.72 -2.91 32.24
N TYR A 126 -6.69 -3.74 32.11
CA TYR A 126 -5.50 -3.44 31.31
C TYR A 126 -5.75 -3.70 29.81
N PHE A 127 -6.54 -4.73 29.51
CA PHE A 127 -6.94 -5.11 28.15
C PHE A 127 -7.85 -4.06 27.48
N LEU A 128 -8.80 -3.46 28.21
CA LEU A 128 -9.73 -2.48 27.66
C LEU A 128 -9.07 -1.15 27.26
N PHE A 129 -7.94 -0.79 27.87
CA PHE A 129 -7.20 0.43 27.49
C PHE A 129 -6.21 0.21 26.34
N SER A 130 -5.73 -1.01 26.10
CA SER A 130 -4.73 -1.27 25.05
C SER A 130 -5.31 -1.60 23.67
N HIS A 131 -6.63 -1.80 23.53
CA HIS A 131 -7.26 -2.21 22.26
C HIS A 131 -7.79 -1.05 21.42
N SER A 132 -7.51 0.19 21.79
CA SER A 132 -8.11 1.37 21.14
C SER A 132 -7.11 2.49 20.87
N LEU A 133 -5.81 2.17 20.83
CA LEU A 133 -4.76 3.15 20.55
C LEU A 133 -3.85 2.62 19.44
N VAL A 134 -4.03 3.19 18.25
CA VAL A 134 -3.26 2.85 17.04
C VAL A 134 -1.75 3.00 17.26
N GLN A 135 -1.34 4.01 18.02
CA GLN A 135 0.06 4.29 18.35
C GLN A 135 0.72 3.11 19.07
N ALA A 136 -0.01 2.52 20.03
CA ALA A 136 0.53 1.46 20.88
C ALA A 136 0.81 0.18 20.09
N GLU A 137 0.10 -0.02 18.98
CA GLU A 137 0.21 -1.23 18.16
C GLU A 137 1.48 -1.27 17.31
N TYR A 138 2.06 -0.11 17.02
CA TYR A 138 3.39 0.03 16.39
C TYR A 138 4.42 0.72 17.27
N TRP A 139 4.13 0.92 18.56
CA TRP A 139 5.17 1.29 19.52
C TRP A 139 6.19 0.15 19.63
N HIS A 140 7.46 0.49 19.44
CA HIS A 140 8.57 -0.45 19.48
C HIS A 140 9.60 0.06 20.49
N ASP A 141 9.64 -0.57 21.67
CA ASP A 141 10.64 -0.27 22.71
C ASP A 141 11.93 -1.05 22.42
N PRO A 142 13.03 -0.39 22.00
CA PRO A 142 14.29 -1.07 21.71
C PRO A 142 15.04 -1.50 22.99
N ILE A 143 14.68 -0.98 24.16
CA ILE A 143 15.32 -1.33 25.44
C ILE A 143 14.72 -2.63 25.99
N ARG A 144 13.40 -2.80 25.88
CA ARG A 144 12.66 -4.00 26.31
C ARG A 144 11.99 -4.68 25.12
N GLU A 145 12.81 -5.12 24.17
CA GLU A 145 12.31 -5.77 22.96
C GLU A 145 11.52 -7.06 23.26
N ASP A 146 11.84 -7.80 24.31
CA ASP A 146 11.08 -9.00 24.72
C ASP A 146 9.61 -8.68 25.02
N ILE A 147 9.36 -7.57 25.72
CA ILE A 147 8.00 -7.08 25.98
C ILE A 147 7.33 -6.68 24.66
N TYR A 148 8.03 -5.93 23.81
CA TYR A 148 7.53 -5.55 22.49
C TYR A 148 7.12 -6.77 21.66
N ARG A 149 8.00 -7.76 21.51
CA ARG A 149 7.74 -8.98 20.71
C ARG A 149 6.52 -9.73 21.22
N ASN A 150 6.38 -9.86 22.53
CA ASN A 150 5.32 -10.66 23.14
C ASN A 150 3.95 -9.95 23.18
N HIS A 151 3.93 -8.62 23.26
CA HIS A 151 2.70 -7.85 23.52
C HIS A 151 2.22 -6.98 22.36
N SER A 152 3.07 -6.62 21.39
CA SER A 152 2.62 -5.88 20.22
C SER A 152 1.70 -6.75 19.35
N ILE A 153 0.43 -6.39 19.25
CA ILE A 153 -0.56 -7.16 18.50
C ILE A 153 -0.45 -6.97 16.99
N PHE A 154 0.23 -5.92 16.52
CA PHE A 154 0.34 -5.57 15.10
C PHE A 154 1.77 -5.59 14.60
N LEU A 155 2.62 -4.66 15.06
CA LEU A 155 3.94 -4.46 14.44
C LEU A 155 4.83 -5.69 14.62
N ALA A 156 4.86 -6.29 15.81
CA ALA A 156 5.62 -7.53 16.02
C ALA A 156 5.10 -8.72 15.20
N ASP A 157 3.84 -8.68 14.74
CA ASP A 157 3.23 -9.76 13.94
C ASP A 157 3.70 -9.64 12.50
N ILE A 158 3.45 -8.48 11.89
CA ILE A 158 3.85 -8.23 10.50
C ILE A 158 5.37 -8.21 10.31
N ASN A 159 6.15 -7.92 11.37
CA ASN A 159 7.62 -7.97 11.35
C ASN A 159 8.21 -9.33 11.74
N GLN A 160 7.38 -10.38 11.88
CA GLN A 160 7.86 -11.76 12.07
C GLN A 160 8.71 -11.94 13.33
N GLU A 161 8.38 -11.20 14.41
CA GLU A 161 9.17 -11.20 15.65
C GLU A 161 8.97 -12.47 16.48
N ARG A 162 7.79 -13.09 16.35
CA ARG A 162 7.38 -14.30 17.11
C ARG A 162 7.46 -15.59 16.30
N GLY A 163 7.82 -15.49 15.03
CA GLY A 163 7.84 -16.60 14.09
C GLY A 163 7.72 -16.11 12.66
N VAL A 164 8.18 -16.93 11.71
CA VAL A 164 8.08 -16.62 10.28
C VAL A 164 6.73 -17.09 9.76
N ASN A 165 5.89 -16.13 9.39
CA ASN A 165 4.70 -16.39 8.58
C ASN A 165 5.07 -16.38 7.09
N GLU A 166 5.09 -17.56 6.48
CA GLU A 166 5.47 -17.74 5.06
C GLU A 166 4.54 -17.01 4.09
N SER A 167 3.25 -16.86 4.45
CA SER A 167 2.30 -16.13 3.60
C SER A 167 2.65 -14.63 3.54
N TYR A 168 3.11 -14.03 4.65
CA TYR A 168 3.50 -12.63 4.69
C TYR A 168 4.72 -12.38 3.81
N LYS A 169 5.75 -13.21 3.96
CA LYS A 169 6.95 -13.18 3.12
C LYS A 169 6.60 -13.32 1.64
N LYS A 170 5.82 -14.35 1.28
CA LYS A 170 5.41 -14.60 -0.10
C LYS A 170 4.63 -13.43 -0.70
N ASN A 171 3.67 -12.88 0.05
CA ASN A 171 2.82 -11.80 -0.42
C ASN A 171 3.62 -10.49 -0.61
N LEU A 172 4.54 -10.18 0.31
CA LEU A 172 5.38 -8.99 0.19
C LEU A 172 6.33 -9.10 -1.03
N MET A 173 6.95 -10.27 -1.22
CA MET A 173 7.84 -10.52 -2.36
C MET A 173 7.11 -10.50 -3.72
N ALA A 174 5.78 -10.62 -3.74
CA ALA A 174 4.98 -10.54 -4.96
C ALA A 174 4.86 -9.09 -5.51
N LEU A 175 5.18 -8.08 -4.70
CA LEU A 175 5.19 -6.68 -5.14
C LEU A 175 6.23 -6.45 -6.24
N LYS A 176 5.90 -5.66 -7.26
CA LYS A 176 6.87 -5.29 -8.31
C LYS A 176 7.92 -4.31 -7.80
N LYS A 177 7.47 -3.32 -7.02
CA LYS A 177 8.30 -2.33 -6.36
C LYS A 177 7.77 -2.09 -4.96
N PHE A 178 8.68 -1.86 -4.02
CA PHE A 178 8.38 -1.34 -2.70
C PHE A 178 9.23 -0.08 -2.50
N VAL A 179 8.58 1.08 -2.67
CA VAL A 179 9.22 2.40 -2.62
C VAL A 179 9.04 2.99 -1.23
N MET A 180 10.15 3.36 -0.59
CA MET A 180 10.19 3.97 0.72
C MET A 180 10.77 5.38 0.59
N VAL A 181 10.03 6.37 1.08
CA VAL A 181 10.42 7.78 1.04
C VAL A 181 10.79 8.22 2.44
N LYS A 182 11.97 8.82 2.60
CA LYS A 182 12.49 9.36 3.87
C LYS A 182 12.58 10.88 3.85
N PHE A 183 11.97 11.54 4.81
CA PHE A 183 12.11 12.99 5.03
C PHE A 183 13.32 13.26 5.90
N LEU A 184 14.32 13.96 5.37
CA LEU A 184 15.62 14.12 6.04
C LEU A 184 15.55 15.02 7.29
N ASN A 185 14.51 15.83 7.42
CA ASN A 185 14.32 16.77 8.54
C ASN A 185 13.04 16.45 9.32
N ASP A 186 12.57 15.19 9.26
CA ASP A 186 11.35 14.76 9.93
C ASP A 186 11.44 14.97 11.45
N SER A 187 10.49 15.71 12.00
CA SER A 187 10.37 16.00 13.44
C SER A 187 9.28 15.18 14.14
N ILE A 188 8.60 14.30 13.40
CA ILE A 188 7.44 13.52 13.87
C ILE A 188 7.80 12.04 14.07
N VAL A 189 8.60 11.46 13.17
CA VAL A 189 9.00 10.06 13.21
C VAL A 189 10.29 9.90 14.01
N ASP A 190 10.21 9.19 15.13
CA ASP A 190 11.37 8.87 15.98
C ASP A 190 11.54 7.34 16.10
N PRO A 191 12.61 6.73 15.54
CA PRO A 191 13.67 7.36 14.76
C PRO A 191 13.29 7.53 13.28
N VAL A 192 13.80 8.57 12.63
CA VAL A 192 13.63 8.82 11.17
C VAL A 192 14.09 7.67 10.28
N ASP A 193 15.00 6.83 10.76
CA ASP A 193 15.46 5.62 10.05
C ASP A 193 14.35 4.58 9.85
N SER A 194 13.26 4.64 10.64
CA SER A 194 12.08 3.80 10.51
C SER A 194 11.39 3.94 9.14
N GLU A 195 11.45 5.12 8.51
CA GLU A 195 10.90 5.37 7.17
C GLU A 195 11.58 4.52 6.09
N TRP A 196 12.81 4.08 6.34
CA TRP A 196 13.59 3.18 5.49
C TRP A 196 13.81 1.80 6.15
N PHE A 197 12.89 1.39 7.03
CA PHE A 197 12.94 0.08 7.71
C PHE A 197 14.15 -0.13 8.63
N GLY A 198 14.92 0.93 8.91
CA GLY A 198 15.93 0.95 9.96
C GLY A 198 15.30 1.17 11.34
N PHE A 199 16.06 0.99 12.40
CA PHE A 199 15.57 1.26 13.75
C PHE A 199 16.72 1.48 14.73
N TYR A 200 16.40 1.80 15.99
CA TYR A 200 17.37 1.79 17.07
C TYR A 200 18.06 0.42 17.20
N ARG A 201 19.37 0.43 17.50
CA ARG A 201 20.10 -0.78 17.89
C ARG A 201 19.50 -1.33 19.20
N SER A 202 19.19 -2.62 19.22
CA SER A 202 18.61 -3.32 20.39
C SER A 202 19.39 -3.04 21.68
N GLY A 203 18.67 -2.85 22.79
CA GLY A 203 19.17 -2.58 24.14
C GLY A 203 19.34 -1.10 24.49
N GLN A 204 19.08 -0.17 23.57
CA GLN A 204 19.25 1.27 23.77
C GLN A 204 18.39 2.10 22.80
N ALA A 205 18.32 3.42 22.97
CA ALA A 205 17.48 4.33 22.16
C ALA A 205 18.25 5.58 21.69
N LYS A 206 19.47 5.41 21.18
CA LYS A 206 20.34 6.50 20.70
C LYS A 206 20.96 6.21 19.34
N GLU A 207 21.66 5.10 19.20
CA GLU A 207 22.25 4.67 17.93
C GLU A 207 21.21 3.93 17.09
N THR A 208 21.12 4.25 15.80
CA THR A 208 20.28 3.55 14.84
C THR A 208 21.11 2.67 13.91
N ILE A 209 20.49 1.61 13.39
CA ILE A 209 21.06 0.73 12.38
C ILE A 209 20.15 0.71 11.15
N PRO A 210 20.74 0.62 9.93
CA PRO A 210 19.97 0.48 8.72
C PRO A 210 19.31 -0.91 8.63
N LEU A 211 18.30 -1.05 7.76
CA LEU A 211 17.61 -2.31 7.49
C LEU A 211 18.60 -3.47 7.27
N GLN A 212 19.67 -3.24 6.50
CA GLN A 212 20.62 -4.27 6.07
C GLN A 212 21.39 -4.92 7.24
N GLU A 213 21.54 -4.21 8.35
CA GLU A 213 22.20 -4.71 9.57
C GLU A 213 21.25 -5.43 10.53
N SER A 214 19.93 -5.34 10.31
CA SER A 214 18.93 -5.92 11.19
C SER A 214 18.82 -7.44 11.08
N THR A 215 18.33 -8.10 12.15
CA THR A 215 17.97 -9.53 12.11
C THR A 215 16.89 -9.83 11.06
N LEU A 216 15.92 -8.92 10.91
CA LEU A 216 14.83 -9.02 9.94
C LEU A 216 15.37 -9.23 8.52
N TYR A 217 16.37 -8.44 8.12
CA TYR A 217 17.02 -8.53 6.82
C TYR A 217 18.04 -9.66 6.75
N THR A 218 18.94 -9.77 7.74
CA THR A 218 20.03 -10.76 7.71
C THR A 218 19.52 -12.20 7.70
N GLN A 219 18.40 -12.49 8.37
CA GLN A 219 17.69 -13.77 8.31
C GLN A 219 16.60 -13.84 7.24
N ASP A 220 16.37 -12.72 6.52
CA ASP A 220 15.41 -12.59 5.43
C ASP A 220 13.98 -13.06 5.81
N ARG A 221 13.51 -12.71 7.02
CA ARG A 221 12.23 -13.24 7.55
C ARG A 221 11.00 -12.76 6.77
N LEU A 222 11.11 -11.59 6.12
CA LEU A 222 10.08 -11.00 5.27
C LEU A 222 10.39 -11.06 3.77
N GLY A 223 11.57 -11.56 3.37
CA GLY A 223 11.98 -11.54 1.96
C GLY A 223 12.62 -10.22 1.50
N LEU A 224 12.85 -9.27 2.41
CA LEU A 224 13.42 -7.95 2.10
C LEU A 224 14.82 -8.04 1.47
N LYS A 225 15.67 -9.00 1.88
CA LYS A 225 16.99 -9.18 1.27
C LYS A 225 16.86 -9.70 -0.16
N ALA A 226 15.93 -10.62 -0.39
CA ALA A 226 15.66 -11.13 -1.73
C ALA A 226 15.12 -10.02 -2.65
N MET A 227 14.18 -9.22 -2.15
CA MET A 227 13.61 -8.06 -2.86
C MET A 227 14.68 -7.00 -3.18
N ASP A 228 15.55 -6.69 -2.23
CA ASP A 228 16.65 -5.74 -2.42
C ASP A 228 17.60 -6.20 -3.52
N LYS A 229 18.04 -7.48 -3.47
CA LYS A 229 18.88 -8.08 -4.50
C LYS A 229 18.20 -8.11 -5.88
N ALA A 230 16.88 -8.25 -5.93
CA ALA A 230 16.11 -8.21 -7.17
C ALA A 230 15.79 -6.77 -7.65
N GLY A 231 16.25 -5.74 -6.94
CA GLY A 231 15.97 -4.34 -7.25
C GLY A 231 14.50 -3.96 -7.07
N GLN A 232 13.76 -4.69 -6.23
CA GLN A 232 12.36 -4.39 -5.92
C GLN A 232 12.24 -3.30 -4.85
N LEU A 233 13.22 -3.16 -3.94
CA LEU A 233 13.23 -2.07 -2.96
C LEU A 233 13.79 -0.79 -3.59
N VAL A 234 13.13 0.34 -3.35
CA VAL A 234 13.57 1.66 -3.79
C VAL A 234 13.58 2.59 -2.59
N PHE A 235 14.71 3.24 -2.35
CA PHE A 235 14.90 4.17 -1.24
C PHE A 235 15.03 5.59 -1.82
N LEU A 236 14.04 6.44 -1.57
CA LEU A 236 14.02 7.85 -1.95
C LEU A 236 14.16 8.72 -0.70
N ALA A 237 14.90 9.82 -0.80
CA ALA A 237 15.01 10.79 0.29
C ALA A 237 14.85 12.20 -0.26
N LEU A 238 14.32 13.09 0.58
CA LEU A 238 14.19 14.51 0.29
C LEU A 238 14.34 15.34 1.56
N GLU A 239 14.82 16.57 1.40
CA GLU A 239 14.78 17.57 2.46
C GLU A 239 13.34 18.03 2.71
N GLY A 240 13.02 18.33 3.96
CA GLY A 240 11.67 18.67 4.41
C GLY A 240 11.30 17.95 5.70
N ASP A 241 10.34 18.52 6.41
CA ASP A 241 9.72 17.89 7.58
C ASP A 241 8.67 16.84 7.13
N HIS A 242 8.01 16.17 8.07
CA HIS A 242 7.08 15.06 7.82
C HIS A 242 6.02 15.39 6.76
N LEU A 243 5.96 14.59 5.69
CA LEU A 243 5.05 14.75 4.56
C LEU A 243 5.17 16.09 3.81
N GLN A 244 6.26 16.83 4.00
CA GLN A 244 6.55 18.06 3.28
C GLN A 244 7.28 17.76 1.97
N LEU A 245 6.54 17.73 0.86
CA LEU A 245 7.09 17.55 -0.49
C LEU A 245 6.47 18.54 -1.49
N SER A 246 7.22 18.88 -2.54
CA SER A 246 6.74 19.75 -3.62
C SER A 246 6.04 18.95 -4.73
N GLU A 247 5.18 19.60 -5.53
CA GLU A 247 4.57 18.97 -6.71
C GLU A 247 5.64 18.49 -7.70
N GLU A 248 6.69 19.27 -7.91
CA GLU A 248 7.79 18.95 -8.83
C GLU A 248 8.49 17.67 -8.41
N TRP A 249 8.79 17.53 -7.11
CA TRP A 249 9.42 16.32 -6.58
C TRP A 249 8.49 15.11 -6.74
N PHE A 250 7.20 15.25 -6.40
CA PHE A 250 6.22 14.18 -6.55
C PHE A 250 6.11 13.69 -7.99
N TYR A 251 5.99 14.62 -8.94
CA TYR A 251 5.90 14.30 -10.36
C TYR A 251 7.17 13.66 -10.92
N ALA A 252 8.35 14.07 -10.45
CA ALA A 252 9.61 13.51 -10.91
C ALA A 252 9.92 12.13 -10.32
N HIS A 253 9.51 11.85 -9.08
CA HIS A 253 9.99 10.66 -8.34
C HIS A 253 8.91 9.65 -7.96
N ILE A 254 7.63 10.02 -7.89
CA ILE A 254 6.54 9.10 -7.50
C ILE A 254 5.71 8.66 -8.71
N ILE A 255 5.32 9.61 -9.57
CA ILE A 255 4.51 9.31 -10.76
C ILE A 255 5.10 8.21 -11.66
N PRO A 256 6.43 8.12 -11.88
CA PRO A 256 6.99 7.04 -12.69
C PRO A 256 6.73 5.61 -12.17
N PHE A 257 6.27 5.45 -10.92
CA PHE A 257 5.88 4.15 -10.36
C PHE A 257 4.38 3.84 -10.54
N LEU A 258 3.60 4.78 -11.08
CA LEU A 258 2.15 4.68 -11.29
C LEU A 258 1.75 4.62 -12.77
N GLU A 259 2.71 4.83 -13.68
CA GLU A 259 2.56 4.73 -15.14
C GLU A 259 2.79 3.31 -15.67
#